data_AF-A0A1W0D4R5-F1
#
_entry.id   AF-A0A1W0D4R5-F1
#
_cell.length_a   1.000
_cell.length_b   1.000
_cell.length_c   1.000
_cell.angle_alpha   90.00
_cell.angle_beta   90.00
_cell.angle_gamma   90.00
#
_symmetry.space_group_name_H-M   'P 1'
#
loop_
_entity.id
_entity.type
_entity.pdbx_description
1 polymer ?
#
loop_
_entity_poly.entity_id
_entity_poly.type
_entity_poly.pdbx_seq_one_letter_code
_entity_poly.pdbx_strand_id
1 'polypeptide(L)'
;MRKVAGFTLIELMIVVAIIGILAAIAIPAYQNYVVRAKVAEGLNYADHAKTTVSEYYLTNNNWPSSNASAGLPDTLSGSYVNNVQVSSGAGGVSTITVSFSSSVASGLTIIFTPVTSSGTVVWSCSSDAAYAQYVPSSCH
;
A
#
# COMPACT_ATOMS: atom_id res chain seq x y z
N MET A 1 37.61 -34.44 36.68
CA MET A 1 37.32 -33.06 36.24
C MET A 1 36.99 -33.09 34.75
N ARG A 2 35.74 -32.77 34.33
CA ARG A 2 35.40 -32.65 32.91
C ARG A 2 36.03 -31.36 32.38
N LYS A 3 36.92 -31.45 31.39
CA LYS A 3 37.39 -30.26 30.66
C LYS A 3 36.17 -29.66 29.95
N VAL A 4 35.81 -28.43 30.31
CA VAL A 4 34.88 -27.63 29.52
C VAL A 4 35.63 -27.22 28.26
N ALA A 5 35.26 -27.78 27.11
CA ALA A 5 35.74 -27.30 25.82
C ALA A 5 35.06 -25.96 25.55
N GLY A 6 35.82 -24.86 25.57
CA GLY A 6 35.34 -23.54 25.21
C GLY A 6 35.34 -23.35 23.68
N PHE A 7 34.45 -22.50 23.19
CA PHE A 7 34.44 -22.02 21.81
C PHE A 7 35.72 -21.23 21.51
N THR A 8 36.30 -21.40 20.32
CA THR A 8 37.44 -20.60 19.85
C THR A 8 36.98 -19.25 19.30
N LEU A 9 37.85 -18.25 19.37
CA LEU A 9 37.59 -16.94 18.75
C LEU A 9 37.42 -17.05 17.23
N ILE A 10 38.11 -18.01 16.59
CA ILE A 10 38.01 -18.26 15.15
C ILE A 10 36.61 -18.76 14.79
N GLU A 11 36.07 -19.72 15.55
CA GLU A 11 34.72 -20.24 15.32
C GLU A 11 33.67 -19.12 15.49
N LEU A 12 33.84 -18.26 16.50
CA LEU A 12 32.92 -17.14 16.71
C LEU A 12 33.00 -16.11 15.57
N MET A 13 34.20 -15.81 15.06
CA MET A 13 34.38 -14.91 13.92
C MET A 13 33.74 -15.43 12.64
N ILE A 14 33.85 -16.72 12.35
CA ILE A 14 33.22 -17.34 11.16
C ILE A 14 31.69 -17.24 11.27
N VAL A 15 31.12 -17.51 12.46
CA VAL A 15 29.67 -17.40 12.67
C VAL A 15 29.18 -15.96 12.46
N VAL A 16 29.87 -14.96 13.01
CA VAL A 16 29.52 -13.55 12.82
C VAL A 16 29.62 -13.15 11.33
N ALA A 17 30.62 -13.63 10.61
CA ALA A 17 30.76 -13.37 9.18
C ALA A 17 29.58 -13.92 8.36
N ILE A 18 29.15 -15.16 8.63
CA ILE A 18 27.99 -15.78 7.95
C ILE A 18 26.70 -15.02 8.29
N ILE A 19 26.47 -14.68 9.56
CA ILE A 19 25.30 -13.91 9.99
C ILE A 19 25.30 -12.54 9.31
N GLY A 20 26.45 -11.88 9.18
CA GLY A 20 26.58 -10.60 8.48
C GLY A 20 26.12 -10.65 7.03
N ILE A 21 26.50 -11.69 6.27
CA ILE A 21 26.07 -11.89 4.88
C ILE A 21 24.56 -12.14 4.80
N LEU A 22 24.03 -13.02 5.65
CA LEU A 22 22.59 -13.32 5.68
C LEU A 22 21.76 -12.08 6.04
N ALA A 23 22.20 -11.30 7.03
CA ALA A 23 21.53 -10.08 7.46
C ALA A 23 21.51 -9.01 6.36
N ALA A 24 22.60 -8.86 5.61
CA ALA A 24 22.68 -7.89 4.51
C ALA A 24 21.62 -8.14 3.42
N ILE A 25 21.27 -9.41 3.16
CA ILE A 25 20.24 -9.78 2.19
C ILE A 25 18.84 -9.75 2.83
N ALA A 26 18.71 -10.21 4.07
CA ALA A 26 17.43 -10.36 4.74
C ALA A 26 16.81 -9.03 5.18
N ILE A 27 17.61 -8.06 5.64
CA ILE A 27 17.10 -6.79 6.19
C ILE A 27 16.34 -5.98 5.12
N PRO A 28 16.87 -5.74 3.91
CA PRO A 28 16.14 -4.99 2.88
C PRO A 28 14.85 -5.68 2.44
N ALA A 29 14.87 -7.02 2.30
CA ALA A 29 13.69 -7.79 1.94
C ALA A 29 12.59 -7.72 3.03
N TYR A 30 12.99 -7.82 4.30
CA TYR A 30 12.06 -7.70 5.44
C TYR A 30 11.46 -6.30 5.54
N GLN A 31 12.26 -5.25 5.30
CA GLN A 31 11.76 -3.87 5.25
C GLN A 31 10.68 -3.71 4.17
N ASN A 32 10.92 -4.22 2.95
CA ASN A 32 9.94 -4.18 1.87
C ASN A 32 8.64 -4.92 2.24
N TYR A 33 8.74 -6.06 2.91
CA TYR A 33 7.59 -6.81 3.40
C TYR A 33 6.76 -6.01 4.42
N VAL A 34 7.43 -5.38 5.40
CA VAL A 34 6.75 -4.54 6.40
C VAL A 34 6.06 -3.35 5.72
N VAL A 35 6.70 -2.71 4.73
CA VAL A 35 6.08 -1.62 3.97
C VAL A 35 4.85 -2.11 3.22
N ARG A 36 4.91 -3.25 2.53
CA ARG A 36 3.74 -3.86 1.85
C ARG A 36 2.59 -4.15 2.82
N ALA A 37 2.90 -4.64 4.02
CA ALA A 37 1.90 -4.88 5.06
C ALA A 37 1.21 -3.58 5.51
N LYS A 38 1.96 -2.48 5.63
CA LYS A 38 1.40 -1.15 5.91
C LYS A 38 0.57 -0.62 4.74
N VAL A 39 0.99 -0.86 3.50
CA VAL A 39 0.23 -0.50 2.29
C VAL A 39 -1.14 -1.19 2.26
N ALA A 40 -1.23 -2.43 2.75
CA ALA A 40 -2.50 -3.16 2.82
C ALA A 40 -3.57 -2.47 3.66
N GLU A 41 -3.20 -1.69 4.70
CA GLU A 41 -4.17 -0.87 5.44
C GLU A 41 -4.87 0.12 4.51
N GLY A 42 -4.11 0.82 3.66
CA GLY A 42 -4.65 1.76 2.68
C GLY A 42 -5.48 1.09 1.59
N LEU A 43 -5.11 -0.13 1.18
CA LEU A 43 -5.91 -0.91 0.23
C LEU A 43 -7.28 -1.27 0.81
N ASN A 44 -7.35 -1.63 2.10
CA ASN A 44 -8.62 -1.93 2.76
C ASN A 44 -9.54 -0.69 2.80
N TYR A 45 -8.99 0.49 3.14
CA TYR A 45 -9.76 1.73 3.08
C TYR A 45 -10.21 2.07 1.65
N ALA A 46 -9.34 1.82 0.66
CA ALA A 46 -9.70 2.01 -0.74
C ALA A 46 -10.84 1.09 -1.17
N ASP A 47 -10.88 -0.17 -0.71
CA ASP A 47 -11.95 -1.10 -1.05
C ASP A 47 -13.30 -0.65 -0.51
N HIS A 48 -13.35 -0.09 0.71
CA HIS A 48 -14.56 0.56 1.21
C HIS A 48 -14.99 1.75 0.33
N ALA A 49 -14.05 2.61 -0.06
CA ALA A 49 -14.34 3.74 -0.93
C ALA A 49 -14.79 3.31 -2.34
N LYS A 50 -14.22 2.24 -2.89
CA LYS A 50 -14.63 1.68 -4.18
C LYS A 50 -16.09 1.24 -4.16
N THR A 51 -16.52 0.59 -3.08
CA THR A 51 -17.91 0.16 -2.91
C THR A 51 -18.85 1.35 -2.95
N THR A 52 -18.63 2.38 -2.11
CA THR A 52 -19.56 3.53 -2.04
C THR A 52 -19.55 4.37 -3.31
N VAL A 53 -18.39 4.56 -3.95
CA VAL A 53 -18.28 5.25 -5.25
C VAL A 53 -19.00 4.48 -6.35
N SER A 54 -18.90 3.14 -6.36
CA SER A 54 -19.59 2.30 -7.34
C SER A 54 -21.11 2.34 -7.13
N GLU A 55 -21.58 2.27 -5.88
CA GLU A 55 -23.00 2.38 -5.53
C GLU A 55 -23.57 3.76 -5.91
N TYR A 56 -22.81 4.83 -5.67
CA TYR A 56 -23.20 6.18 -6.07
C TYR A 56 -23.38 6.27 -7.58
N TYR A 57 -22.43 5.73 -8.36
CA TYR A 57 -22.52 5.71 -9.82
C TYR A 57 -23.72 4.92 -10.32
N LEU A 58 -23.98 3.74 -9.74
CA LEU A 58 -25.14 2.90 -10.12
C LEU A 58 -26.48 3.57 -9.81
N THR A 59 -26.55 4.40 -8.77
CA THR A 59 -27.78 5.08 -8.35
C THR A 59 -28.02 6.40 -9.11
N ASN A 60 -26.97 7.19 -9.30
CA ASN A 60 -27.07 8.55 -9.83
C ASN A 60 -26.68 8.66 -11.31
N ASN A 61 -26.14 7.58 -11.89
CA ASN A 61 -25.59 7.56 -13.24
C ASN A 61 -24.52 8.65 -13.49
N ASN A 62 -23.83 9.06 -12.42
CA ASN A 62 -22.77 10.07 -12.41
C ASN A 62 -21.75 9.73 -11.31
N TRP A 63 -20.50 10.16 -11.48
CA TRP A 63 -19.45 9.92 -10.49
C TRP A 63 -19.47 10.96 -9.35
N PRO A 64 -19.18 10.56 -8.10
CA PRO A 64 -19.15 11.48 -6.97
C PRO A 64 -17.90 12.37 -7.03
N SER A 65 -18.04 13.69 -6.93
CA SER A 65 -16.92 14.64 -7.08
C SER A 65 -16.03 14.77 -5.84
N SER A 66 -16.46 14.24 -4.70
CA SER A 66 -15.82 14.35 -3.39
C SER A 66 -16.17 13.19 -2.45
N ASN A 67 -15.42 13.03 -1.35
CA ASN A 67 -15.75 12.08 -0.28
C ASN A 67 -17.20 12.24 0.21
N ALA A 68 -17.60 13.48 0.51
CA ALA A 68 -18.94 13.78 0.99
C ALA A 68 -20.03 13.31 0.00
N SER A 69 -19.83 13.55 -1.31
CA SER A 69 -20.79 13.06 -2.32
C SER A 69 -20.79 11.54 -2.45
N ALA A 70 -19.66 10.88 -2.19
CA ALA A 70 -19.55 9.42 -2.14
C ALA A 70 -20.06 8.82 -0.81
N GLY A 71 -20.61 9.62 0.11
CA GLY A 71 -21.06 9.15 1.42
C GLY A 71 -19.93 8.75 2.38
N LEU A 72 -18.71 9.23 2.12
CA LEU A 72 -17.52 8.98 2.91
C LEU A 72 -17.22 10.21 3.80
N PRO A 73 -16.59 10.03 4.98
CA PRO A 73 -16.10 11.16 5.77
C PRO A 73 -15.06 11.97 4.99
N ASP A 74 -14.90 13.26 5.32
CA ASP A 74 -13.94 14.13 4.62
C ASP A 74 -12.49 13.65 4.80
N THR A 75 -12.20 13.05 5.96
CA THR A 75 -10.90 12.47 6.28
C THR A 75 -11.04 10.98 6.58
N LEU A 76 -10.36 10.15 5.80
CA LEU A 76 -10.20 8.71 6.04
C LEU A 76 -8.72 8.43 6.28
N SER A 77 -8.32 8.50 7.54
CA SER A 77 -6.94 8.30 7.97
C SER A 77 -6.83 7.07 8.86
N GLY A 78 -5.66 6.44 8.82
CA GLY A 78 -5.29 5.29 9.64
C GLY A 78 -3.90 5.48 10.27
N SER A 79 -3.31 4.39 10.75
CA SER A 79 -1.96 4.44 11.34
C SER A 79 -0.89 4.75 10.29
N TYR A 80 -1.08 4.24 9.07
CA TYR A 80 -0.13 4.38 7.97
C TYR A 80 -0.69 5.16 6.77
N VAL A 81 -1.96 5.55 6.84
CA VAL A 81 -2.70 6.25 5.78
C VAL A 81 -3.00 7.67 6.23
N ASN A 82 -2.52 8.66 5.48
CA ASN A 82 -2.81 10.07 5.74
C ASN A 82 -4.24 10.43 5.35
N ASN A 83 -4.68 10.01 4.17
CA ASN A 83 -6.05 10.20 3.72
C ASN A 83 -6.41 9.22 2.58
N VAL A 84 -7.71 8.93 2.45
CA VAL A 84 -8.32 8.40 1.23
C VAL A 84 -9.28 9.44 0.69
N GLN A 85 -9.00 9.92 -0.52
CA GLN A 85 -9.75 11.01 -1.14
C GLN A 85 -10.35 10.58 -2.47
N VAL A 86 -11.66 10.74 -2.60
CA VAL A 86 -12.41 10.75 -3.85
C VAL A 86 -12.34 12.15 -4.43
N SER A 87 -11.93 12.26 -5.69
CA SER A 87 -11.91 13.54 -6.41
C SER A 87 -12.28 13.34 -7.87
N SER A 88 -12.89 14.36 -8.48
CA SER A 88 -13.12 14.37 -9.93
C SER A 88 -11.80 14.32 -10.69
N GLY A 89 -11.58 13.26 -11.46
CA GLY A 89 -10.46 13.10 -12.37
C GLY A 89 -10.76 13.62 -13.77
N ALA A 90 -9.91 13.26 -14.72
CA ALA A 90 -10.06 13.64 -16.13
C ALA A 90 -11.34 13.02 -16.73
N GLY A 91 -12.02 13.77 -17.61
CA GLY A 91 -13.20 13.29 -18.32
C GLY A 91 -14.45 13.08 -17.46
N GLY A 92 -14.48 13.66 -16.24
CA GLY A 92 -15.63 13.55 -15.33
C GLY A 92 -15.70 12.22 -14.56
N VAL A 93 -14.65 11.39 -14.64
CA VAL A 93 -14.53 10.14 -13.89
C VAL A 93 -13.83 10.41 -12.57
N SER A 94 -14.41 9.96 -11.46
CA SER A 94 -13.81 10.15 -10.14
C SER A 94 -12.72 9.14 -9.85
N THR A 95 -11.62 9.60 -9.27
CA THR A 95 -10.50 8.78 -8.82
C THR A 95 -10.47 8.69 -7.30
N ILE A 96 -9.99 7.56 -6.79
CA ILE A 96 -9.72 7.37 -5.36
C ILE A 96 -8.21 7.44 -5.18
N THR A 97 -7.73 8.42 -4.43
CA THR A 97 -6.32 8.58 -4.11
C THR A 97 -6.08 8.20 -2.66
N VAL A 98 -5.24 7.20 -2.42
CA VAL A 98 -4.75 6.83 -1.10
C VAL A 98 -3.37 7.45 -0.91
N SER A 99 -3.23 8.28 0.12
CA SER A 99 -1.94 8.88 0.49
C SER A 99 -1.39 8.24 1.75
N PHE A 100 -0.13 7.82 1.73
CA PHE A 100 0.51 7.14 2.85
C PHE A 100 1.38 8.10 3.67
N SER A 101 1.58 7.77 4.95
CA SER A 101 2.51 8.50 5.81
C SER A 101 3.97 8.23 5.41
N SER A 102 4.88 9.14 5.75
CA SER A 102 6.32 8.99 5.47
C SER A 102 6.95 7.77 6.14
N SER A 103 6.29 7.19 7.14
CA SER A 103 6.69 5.94 7.82
C SER A 103 6.47 4.67 6.98
N VAL A 104 5.76 4.78 5.85
CA VAL A 104 5.55 3.73 4.86
C VAL A 104 6.56 3.93 3.73
N ALA A 105 6.38 5.01 2.98
CA ALA A 105 7.26 5.49 1.94
C ALA A 105 6.88 6.95 1.67
N SER A 106 7.86 7.87 1.78
CA SER A 106 7.60 9.30 1.61
C SER A 106 7.13 9.61 0.20
N GLY A 107 5.90 10.12 0.05
CA GLY A 107 5.32 10.47 -1.25
C GLY A 107 4.66 9.31 -1.99
N LEU A 108 4.51 8.13 -1.38
CA LEU A 108 3.72 7.04 -1.95
C LEU A 108 2.24 7.41 -1.99
N THR A 109 1.66 7.35 -3.18
CA THR A 109 0.23 7.42 -3.42
C THR A 109 -0.22 6.27 -4.31
N ILE A 110 -1.38 5.70 -4.03
CA ILE A 110 -2.04 4.73 -4.89
C ILE A 110 -3.32 5.35 -5.41
N ILE A 111 -3.51 5.31 -6.73
CA ILE A 111 -4.66 5.89 -7.42
C ILE A 111 -5.49 4.75 -7.99
N PHE A 112 -6.78 4.73 -7.66
CA PHE A 112 -7.74 3.84 -8.28
C PHE A 112 -8.64 4.64 -9.22
N THR A 113 -8.74 4.17 -10.47
CA THR A 113 -9.61 4.77 -11.49
C THR A 113 -10.67 3.76 -11.89
N PRO A 114 -11.95 4.10 -11.79
CA PRO A 114 -13.01 3.21 -12.23
C PRO A 114 -13.12 3.23 -13.76
N VAL A 115 -13.43 2.08 -14.32
CA VAL A 115 -13.69 1.85 -15.74
C VAL A 115 -15.00 1.09 -15.84
N THR A 116 -15.97 1.66 -16.55
CA THR A 116 -17.24 0.99 -16.80
C THR A 116 -17.07 0.02 -17.96
N SER A 117 -17.31 -1.26 -17.71
CA SER A 117 -17.31 -2.31 -18.73
C SER A 117 -18.62 -3.08 -18.65
N SER A 118 -19.44 -3.01 -19.70
CA SER A 118 -20.71 -3.75 -19.81
C SER A 118 -21.65 -3.59 -18.60
N GLY A 119 -21.77 -2.36 -18.06
CA GLY A 119 -22.64 -2.08 -16.91
C GLY A 119 -22.05 -2.46 -15.55
N THR A 120 -20.80 -2.94 -15.50
CA THR A 120 -20.05 -3.19 -14.26
C THR A 120 -18.95 -2.14 -14.08
N VAL A 121 -18.73 -1.70 -12.84
CA VAL A 121 -17.58 -0.86 -12.49
C VAL A 121 -16.38 -1.74 -12.16
N VAL A 122 -15.35 -1.68 -12.99
CA VAL A 122 -14.05 -2.33 -12.78
C VAL A 122 -13.05 -1.28 -12.35
N TRP A 123 -12.11 -1.62 -11.46
CA TRP A 123 -11.12 -0.67 -10.95
C TRP A 123 -9.73 -0.97 -11.51
N SER A 124 -9.12 0.02 -12.16
CA SER A 124 -7.68 0.02 -12.41
C SER A 124 -6.96 0.66 -11.23
N CYS A 125 -5.76 0.17 -10.95
CA CYS A 125 -4.90 0.68 -9.88
C CYS A 125 -3.58 1.14 -10.50
N SER A 126 -3.06 2.27 -10.05
CA SER A 126 -1.74 2.77 -10.44
C SER A 126 -1.02 3.42 -9.28
N SER A 127 0.30 3.39 -9.33
CA SER A 127 1.20 4.05 -8.40
C SER A 127 2.49 4.45 -9.12
N ASP A 128 3.32 5.29 -8.50
CA ASP A 128 4.61 5.66 -9.08
C ASP A 128 5.56 4.44 -9.17
N ALA A 129 6.24 4.29 -10.30
CA ALA A 129 7.17 3.19 -10.56
C ALA A 129 8.30 3.09 -9.51
N ALA A 130 8.67 4.20 -8.87
CA ALA A 130 9.65 4.23 -7.77
C ALA A 130 9.21 3.38 -6.55
N TYR A 131 7.92 3.10 -6.43
CA TYR A 131 7.33 2.33 -5.33
C TYR A 131 6.79 0.96 -5.76
N ALA A 132 7.14 0.49 -6.97
CA ALA A 132 6.66 -0.80 -7.47
C ALA A 132 6.96 -1.96 -6.50
N GLN A 133 8.08 -1.94 -5.78
CA GLN A 133 8.39 -2.97 -4.79
C GLN A 133 7.49 -2.93 -3.53
N TYR A 134 6.67 -1.91 -3.32
CA TYR A 134 5.83 -1.74 -2.12
C TYR A 134 4.35 -1.97 -2.35
N VAL A 135 3.90 -2.02 -3.61
CA VAL A 135 2.49 -2.18 -3.97
C VAL A 135 2.23 -3.56 -4.59
N PRO A 136 0.95 -3.99 -4.69
CA PRO A 136 0.58 -5.18 -5.44
C PRO A 136 0.90 -5.04 -6.93
N SER A 137 1.13 -6.16 -7.61
CA SER A 137 1.42 -6.19 -9.05
C SER A 137 0.31 -5.63 -9.93
N SER A 138 -0.92 -5.58 -9.41
CA SER A 138 -2.08 -4.97 -10.07
C SER A 138 -2.07 -3.43 -10.06
N CYS A 139 -1.10 -2.81 -9.37
CA CYS A 139 -0.99 -1.35 -9.18
C CYS A 139 0.26 -0.76 -9.86
N HIS A 140 0.79 -1.45 -10.87
CA HIS A 140 1.88 -0.99 -11.74
C HIS A 140 1.34 -0.43 -13.05
#